data_AF-A0A2N2SCY8-F1
#
_entry.id   AF-A0A2N2SCY8-F1
#
_cell.length_a   1.000
_cell.length_b   1.000
_cell.length_c   1.000
_cell.angle_alpha   90.00
_cell.angle_beta   90.00
_cell.angle_gamma   90.00
#
_symmetry.space_group_name_H-M   'P 1'
#
loop_
_entity.id
_entity.type
_entity.pdbx_description
1 polymer ?
#
loop_
_entity_poly.entity_id
_entity_poly.type
_entity_poly.pdbx_seq_one_letter_code
_entity_poly.pdbx_strand_id
1 'polypeptide(L)' 'MAEHNVCMEAFEQLCQDVNTDQKSTINPSDYWLFELGFRSAIEELLSIADAGTQTRKFVSPRFQMLADKILGSRLH' A
#
# COMPACT_ATOMS: atom_id res chain seq x y z
N MET A 1 8.90 -25.10 4.63
CA MET A 1 8.74 -23.85 5.39
C MET A 1 8.06 -22.88 4.45
N ALA A 2 6.76 -22.63 4.63
CA ALA A 2 6.09 -21.61 3.82
C ALA A 2 6.67 -20.26 4.25
N GLU A 3 7.32 -19.56 3.33
CA GLU A 3 7.79 -18.20 3.57
C GLU A 3 6.59 -17.35 4.04
N HIS A 4 6.76 -16.68 5.18
CA HIS A 4 5.75 -15.84 5.79
C HIS A 4 5.45 -14.65 4.85
N ASN A 5 4.30 -14.70 4.16
CA ASN A 5 3.90 -13.66 3.21
C ASN A 5 3.16 -12.54 3.95
N VAL A 6 3.91 -11.55 4.41
CA VAL A 6 3.38 -10.39 5.16
C VAL A 6 2.32 -9.61 4.38
N CYS A 7 2.38 -9.61 3.04
CA CYS A 7 1.33 -8.97 2.23
C CYS A 7 0.01 -9.74 2.28
N MET A 8 0.06 -11.08 2.30
CA MET A 8 -1.13 -11.91 2.45
C MET A 8 -1.77 -11.68 3.83
N GLU A 9 -0.98 -11.64 4.89
CA GLU A 9 -1.50 -11.43 6.25
C GLU A 9 -2.13 -10.06 6.42
N ALA A 10 -1.51 -9.01 5.88
CA ALA A 10 -2.09 -7.67 5.87
C ALA A 10 -3.41 -7.62 5.09
N PHE A 11 -3.49 -8.36 3.99
CA PHE A 11 -4.72 -8.48 3.19
C PHE A 11 -5.82 -9.26 3.92
N GLU A 12 -5.48 -10.38 4.57
CA GLU A 12 -6.41 -11.16 5.38
C GLU A 12 -6.96 -10.34 6.55
N GLN A 13 -6.11 -9.60 7.26
CA GLN A 13 -6.54 -8.70 8.33
C GLN A 13 -7.46 -7.61 7.80
N LEU A 14 -7.13 -6.98 6.67
CA LEU A 14 -7.97 -5.98 6.03
C LEU A 14 -9.34 -6.56 5.65
N CYS A 15 -9.37 -7.78 5.12
CA CYS A 15 -10.62 -8.47 4.80
C CYS A 15 -11.45 -8.77 6.05
N GLN A 16 -10.83 -9.13 7.16
CA GLN A 16 -11.53 -9.34 8.44
C GLN A 16 -12.11 -8.03 8.98
N ASP A 17 -11.33 -6.95 8.94
CA ASP A 17 -11.74 -5.63 9.43
C ASP A 17 -12.94 -5.09 8.62
N VAL A 18 -12.93 -5.26 7.29
CA VAL A 18 -13.97 -4.78 6.38
C VAL A 18 -15.21 -5.68 6.36
N ASN A 19 -15.06 -7.01 6.52
CA ASN A 19 -16.18 -7.96 6.52
C ASN A 19 -16.79 -8.19 7.92
N THR A 20 -16.75 -7.18 8.79
CA THR A 20 -17.27 -7.29 10.16
C THR A 20 -18.76 -7.67 10.24
N ASP A 21 -19.52 -7.53 9.14
CA ASP A 21 -20.98 -7.77 9.11
C ASP A 21 -21.49 -8.76 8.03
N GLN A 22 -20.67 -9.32 7.13
CA GLN A 22 -21.22 -10.26 6.14
C GLN A 22 -20.20 -11.18 5.43
N LYS A 23 -20.71 -12.37 5.08
CA LYS A 23 -20.06 -13.58 4.55
C LYS A 23 -19.40 -13.41 3.17
N SER A 24 -18.55 -12.41 2.96
CA SER A 24 -17.80 -12.26 1.72
C SER A 24 -16.67 -13.27 1.70
N THR A 25 -16.70 -14.19 0.74
CA THR A 25 -15.60 -15.13 0.53
C THR A 25 -14.42 -14.34 -0.02
N ILE A 26 -13.30 -14.30 0.71
CA ILE A 26 -12.06 -13.66 0.25
C ILE A 26 -11.65 -14.34 -1.05
N ASN A 27 -11.69 -13.60 -2.17
CA ASN A 27 -11.33 -14.15 -3.47
C ASN A 27 -9.81 -13.97 -3.69
N PRO A 28 -9.07 -15.02 -4.07
CA PRO A 28 -7.65 -14.90 -4.41
C PRO A 28 -7.34 -13.84 -5.48
N SER A 29 -8.29 -13.51 -6.37
CA SER A 29 -8.12 -12.40 -7.34
C SER A 29 -7.97 -11.04 -6.67
N ASP A 30 -8.61 -10.83 -5.53
CA ASP A 30 -8.61 -9.55 -4.82
C ASP A 30 -7.29 -9.33 -4.11
N TYR A 31 -6.64 -10.41 -3.67
CA TYR A 31 -5.27 -10.37 -3.16
C TYR A 31 -4.29 -9.86 -4.23
N TRP A 32 -4.39 -10.34 -5.46
CA TRP A 32 -3.50 -9.88 -6.55
C TRP A 32 -3.69 -8.41 -6.87
N LEU A 33 -4.92 -7.90 -6.82
CA LEU A 33 -5.20 -6.47 -7.00
C LEU A 33 -4.65 -5.63 -5.84
N PHE A 34 -4.80 -6.10 -4.61
CA PHE A 34 -4.23 -5.48 -3.42
C PHE A 34 -2.70 -5.42 -3.52
N GLU A 35 -2.06 -6.54 -3.82
CA GLU A 35 -0.61 -6.64 -3.92
C GLU A 35 -0.06 -5.76 -5.05
N LEU A 36 -0.71 -5.75 -6.22
CA LEU A 36 -0.34 -4.91 -7.34
C LEU A 36 -0.42 -3.43 -6.96
N GLY A 37 -1.54 -2.99 -6.36
CA GLY A 37 -1.71 -1.62 -5.92
C GLY A 37 -0.67 -1.20 -4.86
N PHE A 38 -0.33 -2.11 -3.94
CA PHE A 38 0.70 -1.88 -2.94
C PHE A 38 2.09 -1.73 -3.57
N ARG A 39 2.48 -2.63 -4.48
CA ARG A 39 3.75 -2.57 -5.20
C ARG A 39 3.88 -1.27 -6.00
N SER A 40 2.85 -0.90 -6.75
CA SER A 40 2.84 0.36 -7.50
C SER A 40 2.96 1.58 -6.59
N ALA A 41 2.34 1.56 -5.40
CA ALA A 41 2.46 2.67 -4.45
C ALA A 41 3.88 2.80 -3.89
N ILE A 42 4.57 1.68 -3.62
CA ILE A 42 5.97 1.67 -3.18
C ILE A 42 6.90 2.17 -4.28
N GLU A 43 6.73 1.71 -5.52
CA GLU A 43 7.53 2.19 -6.66
C GLU A 43 7.39 3.70 -6.87
N GLU A 44 6.18 4.24 -6.77
CA GLU A 44 5.96 5.69 -6.86
C GLU A 44 6.62 6.44 -5.70
N LEU A 45 6.57 5.91 -4.46
CA LEU A 45 7.29 6.51 -3.33
C LEU A 45 8.81 6.52 -3.53
N LEU A 46 9.38 5.45 -4.09
CA LEU A 46 10.80 5.39 -4.44
C LEU A 46 11.13 6.40 -5.54
N SER A 47 10.26 6.52 -6.56
CA SER A 47 10.42 7.51 -7.62
C SER A 47 10.40 8.94 -7.08
N ILE A 48 9.49 9.25 -6.15
CA ILE A 48 9.45 10.55 -5.44
C ILE A 48 10.74 10.74 -4.63
N ALA A 49 11.21 9.69 -3.96
CA ALA A 49 12.44 9.73 -3.19
C ALA A 49 13.68 9.98 -4.05
N ASP A 50 13.71 9.54 -5.30
CA ASP A 50 14.80 9.75 -6.25
C ASP A 50 14.70 11.11 -6.96
N ALA A 51 13.53 11.42 -7.52
CA ALA A 51 13.28 12.64 -8.30
C ALA A 51 13.17 13.89 -7.41
N GLY A 52 12.80 13.74 -6.13
CA GLY A 52 12.58 14.85 -5.21
C GLY A 52 11.35 15.70 -5.52
N THR A 53 10.45 15.19 -6.37
CA THR A 53 9.19 15.85 -6.71
C THR A 53 8.09 14.81 -6.80
N GLN A 54 6.85 15.22 -6.50
CA GLN A 54 5.68 14.37 -6.64
C GLN A 54 4.82 14.90 -7.79
N THR A 55 4.57 14.05 -8.79
CA THR A 55 3.75 14.42 -9.94
C THR A 55 2.25 14.31 -9.65
N ARG A 56 1.85 13.35 -8.80
CA ARG A 56 0.46 13.08 -8.43
C ARG A 56 0.34 12.67 -6.98
N LYS A 57 -0.74 13.09 -6.32
CA LYS A 57 -1.04 12.73 -4.93
C LYS A 57 -1.58 11.30 -4.83
N PHE A 58 -1.20 10.60 -3.77
CA PHE A 58 -1.80 9.32 -3.41
C PHE A 58 -3.21 9.55 -2.87
N VAL A 59 -4.15 8.70 -3.28
CA VAL A 59 -5.51 8.68 -2.69
C VAL A 59 -5.46 8.16 -1.25
N SER A 60 -4.56 7.22 -0.97
CA SER A 60 -4.32 6.72 0.39
C SER A 60 -3.67 7.82 1.25
N PRO A 61 -4.32 8.25 2.36
CA PRO A 61 -3.77 9.27 3.25
C PRO A 61 -2.42 8.84 3.84
N ARG A 62 -2.25 7.54 4.10
CA ARG A 62 -1.01 6.99 4.67
C ARG A 62 0.15 7.07 3.68
N PHE A 63 -0.06 6.74 2.41
CA PHE A 63 0.97 6.87 1.38
C PHE A 63 1.26 8.34 1.05
N GLN A 64 0.26 9.21 1.05
CA GLN A 64 0.50 10.65 0.87
C GLN A 64 1.35 11.22 2.01
N MET A 65 1.05 10.86 3.26
CA MET A 65 1.85 11.29 4.41
C MET A 65 3.31 10.80 4.30
N LEU A 66 3.55 9.61 3.75
CA LEU A 66 4.92 9.13 3.50
C LEU A 66 5.62 9.94 2.41
N ALA A 67 4.93 10.23 1.30
CA ALA A 67 5.46 11.09 0.23
C ALA A 67 5.82 12.50 0.76
N ASP A 68 4.94 13.10 1.55
CA ASP A 68 5.17 14.42 2.17
C ASP A 68 6.40 14.40 3.10
N LYS A 69 6.59 13.32 3.87
CA LYS A 69 7.79 13.14 4.71
C LYS A 69 9.07 13.01 3.90
N ILE A 70 9.05 12.22 2.83
CA ILE A 70 10.20 12.04 1.93
C ILE A 70 10.61 13.40 1.35
N LEU A 71 9.65 14.15 0.82
CA LEU A 71 9.90 15.49 0.26
C LEU A 71 10.39 16.47 1.34
N GLY A 72 9.78 16.46 2.53
CA GLY A 72 10.17 17.32 3.64
C GLY A 72 11.57 17.04 4.17
N SER A 73 12.01 15.78 4.16
CA SER A 73 13.36 15.40 4.61
C SER A 73 14.49 15.89 3.70
N ARG A 74 14.20 16.25 2.45
CA ARG A 74 15.19 16.82 1.52
C ARG A 74 15.41 18.32 1.70
N LEU A 75 14.52 19.01 2.41
CA LEU A 75 14.65 20.45 2.69
C LEU A 75 15.56 20.74 3.91
N HIS A 76 16.07 19.70 4.57
CA HIS A 76 16.95 19.77 5.74
C HIS A 76 18.35 19.23 5.44
#